data_AF-A0A0S2KI69-F1
#
_entry.id   AF-A0A0S2KI69-F1
#
_cell.length_a   1.000
_cell.length_b   1.000
_cell.length_c   1.000
_cell.angle_alpha   90.00
_cell.angle_beta   90.00
_cell.angle_gamma   90.00
#
_symmetry.space_group_name_H-M   'P 1'
#
loop_
_entity.id
_entity.type
_entity.pdbx_description
1 polymer ?
#
loop_
_entity_poly.entity_id
_entity_poly.type
_entity_poly.pdbx_seq_one_letter_code
_entity_poly.pdbx_strand_id
1 'polypeptide(L)' 'MKLFFKKDEIGNITIQIQKGTAVIDYDYVEMLKQLIKKNEIECDWENIEEFEQQKFIELLDKIKGAVDEGLNKPLE' A
#
# COMPACT_ATOMS: atom_id res chain seq x y z
N MET A 1 -3.91 -1.84 -6.98
CA MET A 1 -3.05 -0.67 -6.69
C MET A 1 -1.61 -1.14 -6.67
N LYS A 2 -0.64 -0.29 -7.03
CA LYS A 2 0.79 -0.58 -6.89
C LYS A 2 1.48 0.44 -5.99
N LEU A 3 2.22 -0.04 -5.01
CA LEU A 3 3.08 0.74 -4.11
C LEU A 3 4.55 0.47 -4.44
N PHE A 4 5.36 1.51 -4.42
CA PHE A 4 6.80 1.43 -4.63
C PHE A 4 7.50 1.81 -3.33
N PHE A 5 8.27 0.88 -2.78
CA PHE A 5 9.05 1.07 -1.57
C PHE A 5 10.52 1.19 -1.96
N LYS A 6 11.18 2.25 -1.52
CA LYS A 6 12.59 2.49 -1.79
C LYS A 6 13.33 2.78 -0.49
N LYS A 7 14.34 1.96 -0.20
CA LYS A 7 15.30 2.22 0.88
C LYS A 7 16.51 2.97 0.33
N ASP A 8 16.90 4.06 0.98
CA ASP A 8 18.15 4.75 0.69
C ASP A 8 19.35 4.11 1.42
N GLU A 9 20.56 4.57 1.12
CA GLU A 9 21.82 4.02 1.68
C GLU A 9 21.95 4.22 3.21
N ILE A 10 21.19 5.16 3.79
CA ILE A 10 21.19 5.44 5.23
C ILE A 10 20.00 4.77 5.94
N GLY A 11 19.19 4.00 5.21
CA GLY A 11 18.13 3.16 5.75
C GLY A 11 16.75 3.82 5.80
N ASN A 12 16.55 5.02 5.25
CA ASN A 12 15.21 5.61 5.18
C ASN A 12 14.39 4.94 4.10
N ILE A 13 13.11 4.73 4.38
CA ILE A 13 12.15 4.15 3.44
C ILE A 13 11.21 5.24 2.96
N THR A 14 11.15 5.40 1.64
CA THR A 14 10.17 6.25 0.95
C THR A 14 9.16 5.36 0.24
N ILE A 15 7.92 5.84 0.17
CA ILE A 15 6.81 5.11 -0.44
C ILE A 15 6.17 6.01 -1.49
N GLN A 16 5.91 5.45 -2.66
CA GLN A 16 5.15 6.08 -3.73
C GLN A 16 3.98 5.18 -4.15
N ILE A 17 2.95 5.78 -4.75
CA ILE A 17 1.74 5.08 -5.19
C ILE A 17 1.48 5.35 -6.68
N GLN A 18 1.10 4.31 -7.41
CA GLN A 18 0.64 4.45 -8.79
C GLN A 18 -0.77 5.05 -8.82
N LYS A 19 -0.94 6.14 -9.57
CA LYS A 19 -2.22 6.79 -9.86
C LYS A 19 -2.42 6.94 -11.36
N GLY A 20 -3.18 6.01 -11.96
CA GLY A 20 -3.31 5.91 -13.40
C GLY A 20 -1.96 5.59 -14.04
N THR A 21 -1.44 6.49 -14.88
CA THR A 21 -0.14 6.37 -15.54
C THR A 21 0.98 7.10 -14.80
N ALA A 22 0.69 7.82 -13.71
CA ALA A 22 1.67 8.55 -12.92
C ALA A 22 2.05 7.78 -11.65
N VAL A 23 3.26 8.03 -11.16
CA VAL A 23 3.71 7.66 -9.81
C VAL A 23 3.79 8.94 -9.01
N ILE A 24 3.15 8.96 -7.84
CA ILE A 24 3.12 10.12 -6.93
C ILE A 24 3.60 9.71 -5.55
N ASP A 25 3.95 10.69 -4.73
CA ASP A 25 4.24 10.44 -3.31
C ASP A 25 3.04 9.80 -2.62
N TYR A 26 3.33 8.94 -1.65
CA TYR A 26 2.31 8.18 -0.95
C TYR A 26 1.22 9.09 -0.34
N ASP A 27 -0.03 8.78 -0.67
CA ASP A 27 -1.22 9.44 -0.15
C ASP A 27 -2.21 8.35 0.31
N TYR A 28 -2.51 8.34 1.60
CA TYR A 28 -3.42 7.35 2.19
C TYR A 28 -4.87 7.51 1.69
N VAL A 29 -5.30 8.73 1.32
CA VAL A 29 -6.62 8.97 0.75
C VAL A 29 -6.71 8.35 -0.64
N GLU A 30 -5.66 8.49 -1.44
CA GLU A 30 -5.58 7.84 -2.75
C GLU A 30 -5.52 6.32 -2.61
N MET A 31 -4.75 5.80 -1.65
CA MET A 31 -4.72 4.37 -1.33
C MET A 31 -6.13 3.83 -1.04
N LEU A 32 -6.85 4.44 -0.09
CA LEU A 32 -8.20 3.99 0.28
C LEU A 32 -9.17 4.07 -0.91
N LYS A 33 -9.11 5.13 -1.72
CA LYS A 33 -9.93 5.25 -2.95
C LYS A 33 -9.69 4.10 -3.92
N GLN A 34 -8.44 3.65 -4.07
CA GLN A 34 -8.12 2.54 -4.97
C GLN A 34 -8.52 1.19 -4.37
N LEU A 35 -8.32 0.99 -3.06
CA LEU A 35 -8.71 -0.25 -2.38
C LEU A 35 -10.23 -0.47 -2.39
N ILE A 36 -11.02 0.60 -2.20
CA ILE A 36 -12.48 0.56 -2.33
C ILE A 36 -12.91 0.09 -3.73
N LYS A 37 -12.18 0.45 -4.78
CA LYS A 37 -12.47 0.02 -6.16
C LYS A 37 -12.03 -1.42 -6.43
N LYS A 38 -10.86 -1.79 -5.92
CA LYS A 38 -10.27 -3.12 -6.03
C LYS A 38 -9.29 -3.33 -4.88
N ASN A 39 -9.64 -4.19 -3.94
CA ASN A 39 -8.86 -4.41 -2.71
C ASN A 39 -7.65 -5.33 -2.94
N GLU A 40 -6.79 -4.93 -3.87
CA GLU A 40 -5.57 -5.64 -4.25
C GLU A 40 -4.38 -4.68 -4.23
N ILE A 41 -3.29 -5.14 -3.62
CA ILE A 41 -2.06 -4.38 -3.44
C ILE A 41 -0.92 -5.16 -4.07
N GLU A 42 -0.26 -4.56 -5.04
CA GLU A 42 1.03 -4.99 -5.57
C GLU A 42 2.12 -4.12 -4.93
N CYS A 43 3.25 -4.71 -4.56
CA CYS A 43 4.38 -3.98 -4.01
C CYS A 43 5.60 -4.18 -4.92
N ASP A 44 6.27 -3.07 -5.19
CA ASP A 44 7.59 -3.02 -5.81
C ASP A 44 8.61 -2.67 -4.73
N TRP A 45 9.66 -3.48 -4.61
CA TRP A 45 10.63 -3.38 -3.52
C TRP A 45 12.01 -3.02 -4.09
N GLU A 46 12.49 -1.83 -3.80
CA GLU A 46 13.83 -1.37 -4.16
C GLU A 46 14.70 -1.28 -2.90
N ASN A 47 15.68 -2.18 -2.79
CA ASN A 47 16.62 -2.27 -1.67
C ASN A 47 15.96 -2.50 -0.30
N ILE A 48 14.77 -3.11 -0.25
CA ILE A 48 14.09 -3.48 0.99
C ILE A 48 14.38 -4.94 1.29
N GLU A 49 14.84 -5.24 2.51
CA GLU A 49 15.21 -6.60 2.91
C GLU A 49 13.96 -7.45 3.17
N GLU A 50 14.05 -8.76 2.97
CA GLU A 50 12.89 -9.67 3.04
C GLU A 50 12.13 -9.56 4.37
N PHE A 51 12.84 -9.46 5.51
CA PHE A 51 12.18 -9.31 6.81
C PHE A 51 11.46 -7.97 6.96
N GLU A 52 11.91 -6.91 6.29
CA GLU A 52 11.24 -5.60 6.25
C GLU A 52 10.01 -5.68 5.35
N GLN A 53 10.13 -6.34 4.20
CA GLN A 53 9.00 -6.60 3.29
C GLN A 53 7.87 -7.33 4.04
N GLN A 54 8.19 -8.37 4.83
CA GLN A 54 7.18 -9.11 5.60
C GLN A 54 6.40 -8.19 6.55
N LYS A 55 7.07 -7.26 7.24
CA LYS A 55 6.39 -6.30 8.13
C LYS A 55 5.43 -5.38 7.36
N PHE A 56 5.81 -4.93 6.17
CA PHE A 56 4.94 -4.13 5.33
C PHE A 56 3.77 -4.95 4.79
N ILE A 57 4.00 -6.18 4.35
CA ILE A 57 2.96 -7.09 3.87
C ILE A 57 1.93 -7.34 4.97
N GLU A 58 2.36 -7.66 6.19
CA GLU A 58 1.46 -7.83 7.34
C GLU A 58 0.60 -6.58 7.62
N LEU A 59 1.18 -5.38 7.52
CA LEU A 59 0.45 -4.13 7.67
C LEU A 59 -0.57 -3.92 6.55
N LEU A 60 -0.17 -4.16 5.30
CA LEU A 60 -1.01 -3.99 4.11
C LEU A 60 -2.17 -4.99 4.10
N ASP A 61 -1.97 -6.23 4.56
CA ASP A 61 -3.04 -7.22 4.68
C ASP A 61 -4.05 -6.83 5.76
N LYS A 62 -3.62 -6.22 6.88
CA LYS A 62 -4.55 -5.65 7.87
C LYS A 62 -5.38 -4.52 7.28
N ILE A 63 -4.77 -3.66 6.47
CA ILE A 63 -5.48 -2.57 5.77
C ILE A 63 -6.51 -3.16 4.81
N LYS A 64 -6.13 -4.16 4.00
CA LYS A 64 -7.06 -4.86 3.11
C LYS A 64 -8.24 -5.46 3.89
N GLY A 65 -7.98 -6.14 5.00
CA GLY A 65 -9.03 -6.71 5.86
C GLY A 65 -9.99 -5.63 6.39
N ALA A 66 -9.47 -4.50 6.86
CA ALA A 66 -10.29 -3.39 7.35
C ALA A 66 -11.13 -2.75 6.23
N VAL A 67 -10.58 -2.62 5.03
CA VAL A 67 -11.33 -2.12 3.85
C VAL A 67 -12.44 -3.10 3.48
N ASP A 68 -12.16 -4.40 3.39
CA ASP A 68 -13.18 -5.41 3.09
C ASP A 68 -14.29 -5.43 4.14
N GLU A 69 -13.95 -5.38 5.42
CA GLU A 69 -14.93 -5.31 6.50
C GLU A 69 -15.80 -4.05 6.37
N GLY A 70 -15.20 -2.89 6.12
CA GLY A 70 -15.92 -1.63 5.94
C GLY A 70 -16.83 -1.61 4.71
N LEU A 71 -16.42 -2.24 3.59
CA LEU A 71 -17.23 -2.36 2.38
C LEU A 71 -18.43 -3.30 2.54
N ASN A 72 -18.29 -4.34 3.36
CA ASN A 72 -19.33 -5.32 3.62
C ASN A 72 -20.24 -4.94 4.80
N LYS A 73 -19.91 -3.87 5.53
CA LYS A 73 -20.74 -3.38 6.63
C LYS A 73 -21.98 -2.67 6.06
N PRO A 74 -23.20 -3.02 6.52
CA PRO A 74 -24.39 -2.26 6.16
C PRO A 74 -24.22 -0.80 6.60
N LEU A 75 -24.60 0.14 5.74
CA LEU A 75 -24.75 1.53 6.16
C LEU A 75 -25.94 1.57 7.14
N GLU A 76 -25.65 1.94 8.39
CA GLU A 76 -26.66 2.18 9.44
C GLU A 76 -27.61 3.32 9.08
#